data_AF-A0A967WEN7-F1
#
_entry.id   AF-A0A967WEN7-F1
#
_cell.length_a   1.000
_cell.length_b   1.000
_cell.length_c   1.000
_cell.angle_alpha   90.00
_cell.angle_beta   90.00
_cell.angle_gamma   90.00
#
_symmetry.space_group_name_H-M   'P 1'
#
loop_
_entity.id
_entity.type
_entity.pdbx_description
1 polymer ?
#
loop_
_entity_poly.entity_id
_entity_poly.type
_entity_poly.pdbx_seq_one_letter_code
_entity_poly.pdbx_strand_id
1 'polypeptide(L)' 'HRGANIYLIETDTGYILVDAGMPGQGKALDDAFTELGVDPKSVQLIVATHGHLDHIGSIA' A
#
# COMPACT_ATOMS: atom_id res chain seq x y z
N HIS A 1 -10.51 7.11 -15.46
CA HIS A 1 -9.71 7.08 -14.22
C HIS A 1 -8.88 5.81 -14.24
N ARG A 2 -7.56 5.95 -14.41
CA ARG A 2 -6.62 4.82 -14.43
C ARG A 2 -6.23 4.57 -12.98
N GLY A 3 -6.38 3.33 -12.51
CA GLY A 3 -6.02 2.98 -11.13
C GLY A 3 -4.53 3.28 -10.85
N ALA A 4 -4.22 3.64 -9.61
CA ALA A 4 -2.85 3.67 -9.13
C ALA A 4 -2.35 2.23 -8.95
N ASN A 5 -1.09 1.98 -9.32
CA ASN A 5 -0.43 0.73 -8.99
C ASN A 5 0.08 0.82 -7.55
N ILE A 6 -0.08 -0.26 -6.81
CA ILE A 6 0.46 -0.41 -5.45
C ILE A 6 1.62 -1.39 -5.53
N TYR A 7 2.74 -1.06 -4.90
CA TYR A 7 3.91 -1.95 -4.84
C TYR A 7 4.31 -2.21 -3.40
N LEU A 8 4.67 -3.46 -3.13
CA LEU A 8 5.26 -3.88 -1.87
C LEU A 8 6.70 -4.29 -2.13
N ILE A 9 7.65 -3.64 -1.44
CA ILE A 9 9.07 -3.88 -1.60
C ILE A 9 9.61 -4.48 -0.29
N GLU A 10 10.17 -5.68 -0.37
CA GLU A 10 10.83 -6.36 0.75
C GLU A 10 12.20 -5.73 1.03
N THR A 11 12.54 -5.61 2.31
CA THR A 11 13.83 -5.11 2.81
C THR A 11 14.28 -5.97 4.00
N ASP A 12 15.54 -5.85 4.40
CA ASP A 12 16.09 -6.57 5.56
C ASP A 12 15.37 -6.25 6.89
N THR A 13 14.64 -5.13 6.96
CA THR A 13 13.98 -4.65 8.19
C THR A 13 12.45 -4.66 8.12
N GLY A 14 11.85 -5.18 7.05
CA GLY A 14 10.41 -5.15 6.82
C GLY A 14 10.07 -4.69 5.40
N TYR A 15 8.96 -3.99 5.23
CA TYR A 15 8.46 -3.62 3.90
C TYR A 15 8.32 -2.13 3.67
N ILE A 16 8.45 -1.72 2.41
CA ILE A 16 8.10 -0.40 1.92
C ILE A 16 6.87 -0.55 1.02
N LEU A 17 5.82 0.20 1.30
CA LEU A 17 4.64 0.30 0.46
C LEU A 17 4.74 1.55 -0.41
N VAL A 18 4.58 1.41 -1.72
CA VAL A 18 4.53 2.54 -2.66
C VAL A 18 3.09 2.70 -3.13
N ASP A 19 2.52 3.86 -2.83
CA ASP A 19 1.10 4.23 -2.95
C ASP A 19 0.15 3.34 -2.14
N ALA A 20 -1.06 3.82 -1.87
CA ALA A 20 -2.09 3.13 -1.09
C ALA A 20 -3.47 3.10 -1.80
N GLY A 21 -3.49 3.41 -3.09
CA GLY A 21 -4.70 3.41 -3.91
C GLY A 21 -5.75 4.45 -3.51
N MET A 22 -6.98 4.25 -4.01
CA MET A 22 -8.13 5.13 -3.80
C MET A 22 -8.72 4.97 -2.40
N PRO A 23 -9.43 5.98 -1.87
CA PRO A 23 -10.19 5.83 -0.63
C PRO A 23 -11.21 4.70 -0.73
N GLY A 24 -11.29 3.88 0.33
CA GLY A 24 -12.18 2.71 0.38
C GLY A 24 -11.60 1.42 -0.22
N GLN A 25 -10.34 1.43 -0.68
CA GLN A 25 -9.65 0.23 -1.15
C GLN A 25 -8.84 -0.51 -0.07
N GLY A 26 -8.90 -0.08 1.19
CA GLY A 26 -8.19 -0.72 2.31
C GLY A 26 -8.39 -2.24 2.38
N LYS A 27 -9.62 -2.73 2.14
CA LYS A 27 -9.89 -4.18 2.11
C LYS A 27 -9.11 -4.93 1.00
N ALA A 28 -8.98 -4.34 -0.18
CA ALA A 28 -8.22 -4.97 -1.26
C ALA A 28 -6.72 -5.04 -0.93
N LEU A 29 -6.22 -4.05 -0.18
CA LEU A 29 -4.86 -4.05 0.33
C LEU A 29 -4.66 -5.11 1.43
N ASP A 30 -5.61 -5.24 2.36
CA ASP A 30 -5.60 -6.28 3.40
C ASP A 30 -5.64 -7.70 2.80
N ASP A 31 -6.47 -7.90 1.78
CA ASP A 31 -6.57 -9.18 1.06
C ASP A 31 -5.23 -9.49 0.36
N ALA A 32 -4.59 -8.49 -0.26
CA ALA A 32 -3.26 -8.65 -0.88
C ALA A 32 -2.16 -8.98 0.14
N PHE A 33 -2.15 -8.33 1.32
CA PHE A 33 -1.23 -8.69 2.40
C PHE A 33 -1.44 -10.14 2.87
N THR A 34 -2.69 -10.58 2.98
CA THR A 34 -3.04 -11.95 3.35
C THR A 34 -2.56 -12.96 2.32
N GLU A 35 -2.78 -12.70 1.03
CA GLU A 35 -2.31 -13.56 -0.07
C GLU A 35 -0.78 -13.67 -0.12
N LEU A 36 -0.08 -12.58 0.20
CA LEU A 36 1.39 -12.53 0.26
C LEU A 36 1.96 -13.10 1.58
N GLY A 37 1.12 -13.39 2.58
CA GLY A 37 1.57 -13.83 3.90
C GLY A 37 2.35 -12.76 4.68
N VAL A 38 2.11 -11.49 4.38
CA VAL A 38 2.82 -10.35 4.98
C VAL A 38 1.94 -9.72 6.07
N ASP A 39 2.51 -9.48 7.26
CA ASP A 39 1.84 -8.68 8.29
C ASP A 39 1.88 -7.19 7.88
N PRO A 40 0.75 -6.50 7.70
CA PRO A 40 0.73 -5.07 7.39
C PRO A 40 1.54 -4.22 8.38
N LYS A 41 1.66 -4.65 9.64
CA LYS A 41 2.48 -3.97 10.67
C LYS A 41 3.98 -4.02 10.41
N SER A 42 4.43 -4.88 9.51
CA SER A 42 5.82 -4.96 9.08
C SER A 42 6.18 -3.90 8.03
N VAL A 43 5.20 -3.16 7.50
CA VAL A 43 5.45 -2.00 6.64
C VAL A 43 6.04 -0.86 7.49
N GLN A 44 7.28 -0.49 7.20
CA GLN A 44 8.03 0.53 7.93
C GLN A 44 7.91 1.92 7.31
N LEU A 45 7.57 1.98 6.02
CA LEU A 45 7.50 3.21 5.25
C LEU A 45 6.42 3.11 4.17
N ILE A 46 5.63 4.17 4.04
CA ILE A 46 4.69 4.35 2.93
C ILE A 46 5.19 5.54 2.10
N VAL A 47 5.45 5.32 0.82
CA VAL A 47 5.87 6.36 -0.14
C VAL A 47 4.71 6.66 -1.07
N ALA A 48 4.17 7.88 -0.99
CA ALA A 48 3.22 8.37 -1.98
C ALA A 48 3.99 9.00 -3.16
N THR A 49 3.74 8.51 -4.37
CA THR A 49 4.41 9.04 -5.58
C THR A 49 4.03 10.50 -5.85
N HIS A 50 2.78 10.87 -5.56
CA HIS A 50 2.30 12.25 -5.55
C HIS A 50 1.01 12.38 -4.74
N GLY A 51 0.68 13.61 -4.31
CA GLY A 51 -0.40 13.89 -3.35
C GLY A 51 -1.82 13.89 -3.92
N HIS A 52 -2.11 13.15 -4.99
CA HIS A 52 -3.48 13.00 -5.45
C HIS A 52 -4.21 11.91 -4.64
N LEU A 53 -5.53 12.09 -4.48
CA LEU A 53 -6.39 11.22 -3.66
C LEU A 53 -6.36 9.75 -4.09
N ASP A 54 -6.04 9.46 -5.35
CA ASP A 54 -5.90 8.13 -5.91
C ASP A 54 -4.63 7.38 -5.49
N HIS A 55 -3.72 8.04 -4.78
CA HIS A 55 -2.47 7.47 -4.28
C HIS A 55 -2.38 7.39 -2.75
N ILE A 56 -3.12 8.24 -2.03
CA ILE A 56 -3.07 8.33 -0.56
C ILE A 56 -4.36 7.88 0.14
N GLY A 57 -5.32 7.37 -0.62
CA GLY A 57 -6.70 7.22 -0.17
C GLY A 57 -6.91 6.18 0.94
N SER A 58 -6.03 5.18 1.05
CA SER A 58 -6.10 4.14 2.09
C SER A 58 -4.90 4.16 3.05
N ILE A 59 -4.26 5.33 3.25
CA ILE A 59 -3.13 5.47 4.19
C ILE A 59 -3.58 5.43 5.67
N ALA A 60 -4.88 5.65 5.95
CA ALA A 60 -5.42 5.83 7.31
C ALA A 60 -5.77 4.53 8.04
#